data_AF-A0A847H644-F1
#
_entry.id   AF-A0A847H644-F1
#
_cell.length_a   1.000
_cell.length_b   1.000
_cell.length_c   1.000
_cell.angle_alpha   90.00
_cell.angle_beta   90.00
_cell.angle_gamma   90.00
#
_symmetry.space_group_name_H-M   'P 1'
#
loop_
_entity.id
_entity.type
_entity.pdbx_description
1 polymer ?
#
loop_
_entity_poly.entity_id
_entity_poly.type
_entity_poly.pdbx_seq_one_letter_code
_entity_poly.pdbx_strand_id
1 'polypeptide(L)'
;DFDPKCKSDNEIMRFCQSFMTELQRHISEDADVPAGDIGVGAREIGYMFGQYKRIKNTYEAGVLTGKGLQYGGSLIRPQATGYGLLYFMREMLKANGKDIKGKTVIITGAGNVAIYACEKAQEYGAKVVAMSDSCGCIYDKDGIDLSVIKQIKEVERCRIKEYLKARPNAEYRESCCGKSQIFDIKADIVLPCATQNEIGLEEAKKIVANGAFAVGEGANMPSTNEAIKYFLDNGILFAPAKAANAGGVATSALEMSQNSMRYSWTSEEVDKKLDAIMVNIFKTCQEAAKEYGFGTNYLAGANIAGFLKVANAMMAHGIV
;
A
#
# COMPACT_ATOMS: atom_id res chain seq x y z
N ASP A 1 -20.59 3.86 8.32
CA ASP A 1 -20.26 4.49 9.61
C ASP A 1 -20.20 3.49 10.78
N PHE A 2 -20.57 2.23 10.56
CA PHE A 2 -20.34 1.15 11.52
C PHE A 2 -18.89 1.09 12.03
N ASP A 3 -18.72 1.06 13.36
CA ASP A 3 -17.41 0.92 14.01
C ASP A 3 -17.18 -0.54 14.46
N PRO A 4 -16.25 -1.28 13.83
CA PRO A 4 -15.95 -2.67 14.18
C PRO A 4 -15.17 -2.80 15.50
N LYS A 5 -14.65 -1.69 16.06
CA LYS A 5 -13.89 -1.74 17.32
C LYS A 5 -14.79 -2.21 18.46
N CYS A 6 -14.22 -3.07 19.30
CA CYS A 6 -14.87 -3.67 20.47
C CYS A 6 -16.15 -4.47 20.14
N LYS A 7 -16.36 -4.86 18.88
CA LYS A 7 -17.45 -5.76 18.48
C LYS A 7 -16.99 -7.20 18.52
N SER A 8 -17.87 -8.08 18.97
CA SER A 8 -17.68 -9.53 18.87
C SER A 8 -17.75 -10.01 17.42
N ASP A 9 -17.16 -11.17 17.15
CA ASP A 9 -17.22 -11.79 15.82
C ASP A 9 -18.67 -12.01 15.34
N ASN A 10 -19.58 -12.30 16.26
CA ASN A 10 -21.00 -12.49 15.95
C ASN A 10 -21.69 -11.19 15.55
N GLU A 11 -21.37 -10.06 16.19
CA GLU A 11 -21.91 -8.75 15.81
C GLU A 11 -21.42 -8.33 14.43
N ILE A 12 -20.12 -8.54 14.16
CA ILE A 12 -19.51 -8.27 12.86
C ILE A 12 -20.14 -9.15 11.78
N MET A 13 -20.30 -10.45 12.03
CA MET A 13 -20.93 -11.37 11.08
C MET A 13 -22.36 -10.95 10.74
N ARG A 14 -23.19 -10.63 11.76
CA ARG A 14 -24.56 -10.15 11.53
C ARG A 14 -24.59 -8.84 10.76
N PHE A 15 -23.67 -7.93 11.04
CA PHE A 15 -23.53 -6.68 10.30
C PHE A 15 -23.19 -6.96 8.82
N CYS A 16 -22.15 -7.74 8.54
CA CYS A 16 -21.76 -8.13 7.18
C CYS A 16 -22.90 -8.81 6.41
N GLN A 17 -23.67 -9.68 7.08
CA GLN A 17 -24.83 -10.34 6.49
C GLN A 17 -25.95 -9.34 6.15
N SER A 18 -26.26 -8.42 7.07
CA SER A 18 -27.25 -7.36 6.85
C SER A 18 -26.83 -6.46 5.67
N PHE A 19 -25.57 -6.01 5.68
CA PHE A 19 -24.99 -5.19 4.63
C PHE A 19 -25.06 -5.87 3.25
N MET A 20 -24.64 -7.14 3.18
CA MET A 20 -24.64 -7.88 1.91
C MET A 20 -26.05 -8.25 1.42
N THR A 21 -27.06 -8.27 2.30
CA THR A 21 -28.45 -8.47 1.90
C THR A 21 -28.96 -7.37 0.97
N GLU A 22 -28.45 -6.14 1.14
CA GLU A 22 -28.70 -5.07 0.19
C GLU A 22 -27.67 -5.06 -0.94
N LEU A 23 -26.37 -5.07 -0.62
CA LEU A 23 -25.30 -4.85 -1.61
C LEU A 23 -25.31 -5.88 -2.75
N GLN A 24 -25.68 -7.14 -2.50
CA GLN A 24 -25.59 -8.23 -3.49
C GLN A 24 -26.32 -7.96 -4.82
N ARG A 25 -27.35 -7.10 -4.82
CA ARG A 25 -28.11 -6.79 -6.04
C ARG A 25 -27.40 -5.79 -6.95
N HIS A 26 -26.34 -5.15 -6.46
CA HIS A 26 -25.58 -4.10 -7.15
C HIS A 26 -24.17 -4.55 -7.56
N ILE A 27 -23.76 -5.76 -7.16
CA ILE A 27 -22.41 -6.30 -7.41
C ILE A 27 -22.47 -7.65 -8.16
N SER A 28 -21.48 -7.88 -9.02
CA SER A 28 -21.22 -9.14 -9.72
C SER A 28 -19.78 -9.14 -10.25
N GLU A 29 -19.30 -10.28 -10.73
CA GLU A 29 -17.94 -10.41 -11.28
C GLU A 29 -17.64 -9.48 -12.47
N ASP A 30 -18.68 -9.05 -13.20
CA ASP A 30 -18.57 -8.17 -14.38
C ASP A 30 -19.09 -6.73 -14.16
N ALA A 31 -19.65 -6.42 -12.99
CA ALA A 31 -20.25 -5.11 -12.71
C ALA A 31 -19.46 -4.30 -11.68
N ASP A 32 -19.33 -4.83 -10.46
CA ASP A 32 -18.62 -4.20 -9.36
C ASP A 32 -18.08 -5.30 -8.43
N VAL A 33 -16.78 -5.24 -8.15
CA VAL A 33 -16.04 -6.25 -7.38
C VAL A 33 -15.39 -5.59 -6.17
N PRO A 34 -16.09 -5.53 -5.02
CA PRO A 34 -15.56 -4.92 -3.82
C PRO A 34 -14.37 -5.69 -3.22
N ALA A 35 -13.63 -5.03 -2.33
CA ALA A 35 -12.49 -5.57 -1.62
C ALA A 35 -12.48 -5.13 -0.15
N GLY A 36 -11.45 -5.58 0.59
CA GLY A 36 -11.20 -5.11 1.94
C GLY A 36 -10.55 -3.72 1.98
N ASP A 37 -10.77 -3.00 3.08
CA ASP A 37 -10.15 -1.72 3.43
C ASP A 37 -10.11 -1.59 4.97
N ILE A 38 -9.88 -0.40 5.52
CA ILE A 38 -9.90 -0.13 6.96
C ILE A 38 -11.23 -0.61 7.56
N GLY A 39 -11.15 -1.57 8.48
CA GLY A 39 -12.31 -2.16 9.15
C GLY A 39 -12.93 -3.38 8.44
N VAL A 40 -12.47 -3.71 7.23
CA VAL A 40 -12.93 -4.86 6.43
C VAL A 40 -11.73 -5.71 6.03
N GLY A 41 -11.40 -6.71 6.83
CA GLY A 41 -10.33 -7.67 6.55
C GLY A 41 -10.85 -8.99 5.97
N ALA A 42 -9.98 -10.01 5.94
CA ALA A 42 -10.32 -11.34 5.43
C ALA A 42 -11.52 -11.98 6.17
N ARG A 43 -11.72 -11.66 7.45
CA ARG A 43 -12.87 -12.12 8.25
C ARG A 43 -14.18 -11.56 7.70
N GLU A 44 -14.25 -10.24 7.54
CA GLU A 44 -15.43 -9.55 7.01
C GLU A 44 -15.72 -9.96 5.55
N ILE A 45 -14.68 -10.07 4.72
CA ILE A 45 -14.79 -10.56 3.34
C ILE A 45 -15.38 -11.98 3.32
N GLY A 46 -14.94 -12.87 4.21
CA GLY A 46 -15.48 -14.21 4.34
C GLY A 46 -16.98 -14.22 4.70
N TYR A 47 -17.40 -13.39 5.66
CA TYR A 47 -18.82 -13.28 6.03
C TYR A 47 -19.68 -12.69 4.90
N MET A 48 -19.18 -11.66 4.23
CA MET A 48 -19.86 -11.04 3.09
C MET A 48 -19.97 -12.00 1.91
N PHE A 49 -18.89 -12.70 1.54
CA PHE A 49 -18.91 -13.72 0.50
C PHE A 49 -19.89 -14.86 0.83
N GLY A 50 -19.90 -15.31 2.08
CA GLY A 50 -20.83 -16.34 2.55
C GLY A 50 -22.29 -15.92 2.39
N GLN A 51 -22.63 -14.68 2.75
CA GLN A 51 -23.99 -14.15 2.58
C GLN A 51 -24.35 -13.96 1.11
N TYR A 52 -23.42 -13.44 0.28
CA TYR A 52 -23.62 -13.29 -1.16
C TYR A 52 -23.99 -14.63 -1.80
N LYS A 53 -23.15 -15.66 -1.56
CA LYS A 53 -23.37 -17.03 -2.02
C LYS A 53 -24.73 -17.57 -1.59
N ARG A 54 -25.13 -17.35 -0.34
CA ARG A 54 -26.41 -17.82 0.21
C ARG A 54 -27.60 -17.20 -0.51
N ILE A 55 -27.55 -15.89 -0.81
CA ILE A 55 -28.68 -15.18 -1.43
C ILE A 55 -28.75 -15.47 -2.93
N LYS A 56 -27.62 -15.38 -3.65
CA LYS A 56 -27.57 -15.62 -5.10
C LYS A 56 -27.70 -17.10 -5.48
N ASN A 57 -27.47 -18.00 -4.51
CA ASN A 57 -27.47 -19.46 -4.72
C ASN A 57 -26.48 -19.91 -5.82
N THR A 58 -25.32 -19.27 -5.89
CA THR A 58 -24.24 -19.58 -6.84
C THR A 58 -22.88 -19.29 -6.21
N TYR A 59 -21.84 -19.96 -6.71
CA TYR A 59 -20.46 -19.76 -6.28
C TYR A 59 -19.72 -18.87 -7.29
N GLU A 60 -19.94 -17.57 -7.21
CA GLU A 60 -19.25 -16.55 -8.02
C GLU A 60 -18.01 -16.06 -7.28
N ALA A 61 -16.89 -16.79 -7.41
CA ALA A 61 -15.65 -16.47 -6.71
C ALA A 61 -15.15 -15.04 -7.01
N GLY A 62 -15.40 -14.53 -8.21
CA GLY A 62 -14.96 -13.21 -8.68
C GLY A 62 -15.70 -12.02 -8.08
N VAL A 63 -16.77 -12.21 -7.30
CA VAL A 63 -17.60 -11.10 -6.76
C VAL A 63 -16.88 -10.23 -5.71
N LEU A 64 -15.87 -10.76 -5.04
CA LEU A 64 -15.07 -10.05 -4.04
C LEU A 64 -13.60 -10.43 -4.20
N THR A 65 -12.68 -9.51 -3.92
CA THR A 65 -11.24 -9.81 -3.81
C THR A 65 -10.75 -9.70 -2.37
N GLY A 66 -9.55 -10.23 -2.08
CA GLY A 66 -9.06 -10.35 -0.71
C GLY A 66 -9.68 -11.52 0.04
N LYS A 67 -10.15 -12.53 -0.69
CA LYS A 67 -10.69 -13.77 -0.11
C LYS A 67 -9.59 -14.59 0.55
N GLY A 68 -9.98 -15.47 1.46
CA GLY A 68 -9.09 -16.49 2.02
C GLY A 68 -8.68 -17.51 0.95
N LEU A 69 -7.46 -18.04 1.10
CA LEU A 69 -6.87 -18.97 0.13
C LEU A 69 -7.71 -20.24 -0.06
N GLN A 70 -8.46 -20.67 0.97
CA GLN A 70 -9.29 -21.88 0.90
C GLN A 70 -10.54 -21.71 0.02
N TYR A 71 -10.89 -20.48 -0.38
CA TYR A 71 -12.13 -20.18 -1.10
C TYR A 71 -11.94 -19.14 -2.20
N GLY A 72 -10.82 -19.22 -2.93
CA GLY A 72 -10.58 -18.45 -4.15
C GLY A 72 -9.76 -17.18 -3.97
N GLY A 73 -9.10 -17.00 -2.82
CA GLY A 73 -8.11 -15.93 -2.61
C GLY A 73 -6.83 -16.14 -3.41
N SER A 74 -6.08 -15.05 -3.63
CA SER A 74 -4.76 -15.10 -4.27
C SER A 74 -3.63 -15.10 -3.25
N LEU A 75 -2.56 -15.84 -3.55
CA LEU A 75 -1.26 -15.68 -2.88
C LEU A 75 -0.71 -14.25 -3.11
N ILE A 76 0.25 -13.82 -2.30
CA ILE A 76 0.88 -12.49 -2.32
C ILE A 76 -0.07 -11.32 -1.98
N ARG A 77 -1.38 -11.55 -1.77
CA ARG A 77 -2.33 -10.47 -1.53
C ARG A 77 -2.01 -9.59 -0.30
N PRO A 78 -1.57 -10.13 0.85
CA PRO A 78 -1.12 -9.32 1.98
C PRO A 78 0.12 -8.45 1.66
N GLN A 79 1.05 -8.99 0.89
CA GLN A 79 2.32 -8.37 0.51
C GLN A 79 2.18 -7.31 -0.59
N ALA A 80 1.18 -7.47 -1.46
CA ALA A 80 1.08 -6.85 -2.77
C ALA A 80 1.32 -5.33 -2.79
N THR A 81 0.71 -4.58 -1.87
CA THR A 81 0.87 -3.12 -1.81
C THR A 81 2.28 -2.71 -1.40
N GLY A 82 2.84 -3.35 -0.37
CA GLY A 82 4.19 -3.07 0.11
C GLY A 82 5.26 -3.49 -0.90
N TYR A 83 5.11 -4.66 -1.52
CA TYR A 83 6.01 -5.12 -2.58
C TYR A 83 5.91 -4.22 -3.81
N GLY A 84 4.68 -3.86 -4.21
CA GLY A 84 4.43 -2.99 -5.34
C GLY A 84 5.09 -1.62 -5.19
N LEU A 85 5.00 -1.03 -3.99
CA LEU A 85 5.70 0.21 -3.66
C LEU A 85 7.21 0.08 -3.94
N LEU A 86 7.84 -1.00 -3.48
CA LEU A 86 9.26 -1.20 -3.68
C LEU A 86 9.63 -1.55 -5.13
N TYR A 87 8.77 -2.25 -5.88
CA TYR A 87 8.96 -2.46 -7.32
C TYR A 87 8.94 -1.15 -8.10
N PHE A 88 7.98 -0.27 -7.81
CA PHE A 88 7.92 1.06 -8.42
C PHE A 88 9.14 1.91 -8.02
N MET A 89 9.50 1.93 -6.73
CA MET A 89 10.67 2.65 -6.24
C MET A 89 11.97 2.15 -6.89
N ARG A 90 12.14 0.83 -7.04
CA ARG A 90 13.31 0.23 -7.70
C ARG A 90 13.48 0.78 -9.12
N GLU A 91 12.42 0.78 -9.92
CA GLU A 91 12.49 1.30 -11.29
C GLU A 91 12.69 2.82 -11.34
N MET A 92 12.02 3.56 -10.46
CA MET A 92 12.20 5.01 -10.33
C MET A 92 13.64 5.38 -10.00
N LEU A 93 14.24 4.73 -9.00
CA LEU A 93 15.62 5.00 -8.61
C LEU A 93 16.59 4.63 -9.74
N LYS A 94 16.42 3.46 -10.35
CA LYS A 94 17.25 2.99 -11.47
C LYS A 94 17.23 3.97 -12.65
N ALA A 95 16.05 4.47 -13.02
CA ALA A 95 15.89 5.45 -14.09
C ALA A 95 16.60 6.78 -13.82
N ASN A 96 16.91 7.07 -12.55
CA ASN A 96 17.60 8.28 -12.11
C ASN A 96 19.04 8.01 -11.62
N GLY A 97 19.63 6.87 -12.01
CA GLY A 97 21.02 6.53 -11.67
C GLY A 97 21.25 6.29 -10.17
N LYS A 98 20.21 5.92 -9.43
CA LYS A 98 20.27 5.60 -8.00
C LYS A 98 19.91 4.13 -7.76
N ASP A 99 20.33 3.63 -6.61
CA ASP A 99 20.03 2.28 -6.12
C ASP A 99 19.51 2.38 -4.68
N ILE A 100 18.63 1.46 -4.30
CA ILE A 100 18.10 1.29 -2.95
C ILE A 100 19.11 0.56 -2.05
N LYS A 101 20.00 -0.26 -2.63
CA LYS A 101 20.98 -1.04 -1.87
C LYS A 101 21.91 -0.14 -1.05
N GLY A 102 22.04 -0.45 0.24
CA GLY A 102 22.85 0.30 1.19
C GLY A 102 22.27 1.65 1.61
N LYS A 103 21.04 2.00 1.16
CA LYS A 103 20.36 3.24 1.55
C LYS A 103 19.61 3.07 2.86
N THR A 104 19.53 4.15 3.62
CA THR A 104 18.73 4.25 4.84
C THR A 104 17.29 4.57 4.50
N VAL A 105 16.35 3.84 5.10
CA VAL A 105 14.91 3.98 4.83
C VAL A 105 14.16 4.21 6.14
N ILE A 106 13.25 5.18 6.15
CA ILE A 106 12.21 5.29 7.18
C ILE A 106 10.85 4.95 6.58
N ILE A 107 10.03 4.24 7.34
CA ILE A 107 8.71 3.80 6.90
C ILE A 107 7.70 4.23 7.95
N THR A 108 6.71 5.03 7.60
CA THR A 108 5.65 5.34 8.57
C THR A 108 4.65 4.19 8.61
N GLY A 109 4.07 3.95 9.78
CA GLY A 109 3.10 2.88 9.96
C GLY A 109 3.76 1.52 10.25
N ALA A 110 2.91 0.60 10.70
CA ALA A 110 3.26 -0.75 11.09
C ALA A 110 2.11 -1.73 10.78
N GLY A 111 1.27 -1.37 9.80
CA GLY A 111 0.26 -2.24 9.21
C GLY A 111 0.84 -3.03 8.02
N ASN A 112 -0.02 -3.76 7.32
CA ASN A 112 0.37 -4.63 6.20
C ASN A 112 1.31 -3.94 5.20
N VAL A 113 0.94 -2.75 4.70
CA VAL A 113 1.74 -2.03 3.70
C VAL A 113 3.16 -1.77 4.22
N ALA A 114 3.29 -1.24 5.44
CA ALA A 114 4.58 -0.89 6.03
C ALA A 114 5.44 -2.13 6.34
N ILE A 115 4.84 -3.22 6.85
CA ILE A 115 5.52 -4.48 7.16
C ILE A 115 6.13 -5.08 5.90
N TYR A 116 5.34 -5.18 4.82
CA TYR A 116 5.81 -5.81 3.58
C TYR A 116 6.66 -4.86 2.73
N ALA A 117 6.51 -3.54 2.89
CA ALA A 117 7.47 -2.58 2.36
C ALA A 117 8.84 -2.71 3.05
N CYS A 118 8.86 -2.88 4.37
CA CYS A 118 10.08 -3.14 5.13
C CYS A 118 10.76 -4.44 4.66
N GLU A 119 9.98 -5.51 4.50
CA GLU A 119 10.47 -6.80 3.99
C GLU A 119 11.18 -6.65 2.65
N LYS A 120 10.50 -6.06 1.66
CA LYS A 120 11.06 -5.94 0.30
C LYS A 120 12.21 -4.93 0.25
N ALA A 121 12.18 -3.88 1.07
CA ALA A 121 13.31 -2.94 1.19
C ALA A 121 14.57 -3.64 1.73
N GLN A 122 14.42 -4.46 2.76
CA GLN A 122 15.53 -5.25 3.33
C GLN A 122 16.05 -6.30 2.34
N GLU A 123 15.17 -6.96 1.58
CA GLU A 123 15.54 -7.89 0.51
C GLU A 123 16.41 -7.22 -0.56
N TYR A 124 16.11 -5.96 -0.90
CA TYR A 124 16.95 -5.16 -1.79
C TYR A 124 18.21 -4.56 -1.14
N GLY A 125 18.50 -4.94 0.11
CA GLY A 125 19.69 -4.51 0.84
C GLY A 125 19.62 -3.08 1.37
N ALA A 126 18.42 -2.52 1.50
CA ALA A 126 18.21 -1.26 2.20
C ALA A 126 18.28 -1.47 3.72
N LYS A 127 18.75 -0.47 4.45
CA LYS A 127 18.73 -0.43 5.90
C LYS A 127 17.51 0.34 6.37
N VAL A 128 16.42 -0.37 6.68
CA VAL A 128 15.25 0.26 7.31
C VAL A 128 15.62 0.60 8.75
N VAL A 129 15.64 1.88 9.12
CA VAL A 129 16.10 2.36 10.44
C VAL A 129 14.98 2.84 11.34
N ALA A 130 13.78 3.10 10.81
CA ALA A 130 12.65 3.54 11.64
C ALA A 130 11.32 3.03 11.10
N MET A 131 10.42 2.73 12.04
CA MET A 131 9.01 2.43 11.78
C MET A 131 8.12 3.15 12.81
N SER A 132 6.85 3.41 12.48
CA SER A 132 5.93 4.11 13.40
C SER A 132 4.58 3.43 13.58
N ASP A 133 3.88 3.77 14.64
CA ASP A 133 2.42 3.58 14.73
C ASP A 133 1.76 4.86 15.25
N SER A 134 0.46 4.79 15.57
CA SER A 134 -0.28 5.97 16.02
C SER A 134 0.27 6.64 17.29
N CYS A 135 1.05 5.91 18.11
CA CYS A 135 1.53 6.38 19.42
C CYS A 135 2.97 6.91 19.39
N GLY A 136 3.75 6.57 18.36
CA GLY A 136 5.14 7.00 18.25
C GLY A 136 5.90 6.27 17.16
N CYS A 137 7.22 6.46 17.13
CA CYS A 137 8.11 5.76 16.23
C CYS A 137 9.28 5.11 16.98
N ILE A 138 9.74 3.99 16.44
CA ILE A 138 11.00 3.37 16.85
C ILE A 138 12.10 3.78 15.89
N TYR A 139 13.31 3.91 16.41
CA TYR A 139 14.53 4.11 15.65
C TYR A 139 15.56 3.08 16.08
N ASP A 140 15.99 2.24 15.14
CA ASP A 140 17.04 1.26 15.36
C ASP A 140 18.21 1.58 14.42
N LYS A 141 19.29 2.10 15.00
CA LYS A 141 20.50 2.47 14.26
C LYS A 141 21.13 1.26 13.56
N ASP A 142 20.90 0.04 14.05
CA ASP A 142 21.45 -1.20 13.49
C ASP A 142 20.52 -1.80 12.42
N GLY A 143 19.29 -1.29 12.33
CA GLY A 143 18.26 -1.69 11.37
C GLY A 143 17.10 -2.41 12.05
N ILE A 144 15.89 -2.20 11.56
CA ILE A 144 14.67 -2.78 12.11
C ILE A 144 14.68 -4.30 11.96
N ASP A 145 14.45 -5.02 13.05
CA ASP A 145 14.16 -6.45 13.02
C ASP A 145 12.68 -6.68 12.68
N LEU A 146 12.43 -7.02 11.41
CA LEU A 146 11.09 -7.23 10.91
C LEU A 146 10.37 -8.39 11.61
N SER A 147 11.09 -9.43 12.05
CA SER A 147 10.48 -10.59 12.71
C SER A 147 9.80 -10.19 14.02
N VAL A 148 10.44 -9.29 14.78
CA VAL A 148 9.89 -8.72 16.01
C VAL A 148 8.68 -7.84 15.69
N ILE A 149 8.73 -7.04 14.63
CA ILE A 149 7.59 -6.20 14.22
C ILE A 149 6.38 -7.05 13.82
N LYS A 150 6.57 -8.12 13.04
CA LYS A 150 5.50 -9.05 12.66
C LYS A 150 4.90 -9.73 13.89
N GLN A 151 5.74 -10.20 14.82
CA GLN A 151 5.26 -10.78 16.08
C GLN A 151 4.38 -9.79 16.87
N ILE A 152 4.84 -8.55 17.04
CA ILE A 152 4.10 -7.50 17.77
C ILE A 152 2.79 -7.16 17.07
N LYS A 153 2.78 -7.01 15.74
CA LYS A 153 1.65 -6.44 15.01
C LYS A 153 0.66 -7.47 14.46
N GLU A 154 1.14 -8.60 13.97
CA GLU A 154 0.30 -9.64 13.36
C GLU A 154 -0.21 -10.65 14.41
N VAL A 155 0.61 -10.98 15.43
CA VAL A 155 0.26 -11.98 16.46
C VAL A 155 -0.26 -11.34 17.73
N GLU A 156 0.55 -10.50 18.39
CA GLU A 156 0.21 -9.94 19.71
C GLU A 156 -0.74 -8.73 19.63
N ARG A 157 -0.78 -8.07 18.48
CA ARG A 157 -1.56 -6.84 18.22
C ARG A 157 -1.24 -5.71 19.21
N CYS A 158 0.03 -5.60 19.56
CA CYS A 158 0.56 -4.65 20.53
C CYS A 158 1.05 -3.34 19.90
N ARG A 159 1.46 -2.39 20.75
CA ARG A 159 2.08 -1.12 20.34
C ARG A 159 3.50 -1.34 19.86
N ILE A 160 3.97 -0.51 18.92
CA ILE A 160 5.32 -0.63 18.36
C ILE A 160 6.42 -0.41 19.41
N LYS A 161 6.10 0.30 20.52
CA LYS A 161 6.98 0.47 21.70
C LYS A 161 7.47 -0.86 22.28
N GLU A 162 6.70 -1.94 22.15
CA GLU A 162 7.08 -3.27 22.63
C GLU A 162 8.33 -3.83 21.92
N TYR A 163 8.71 -3.28 20.77
CA TYR A 163 9.94 -3.62 20.04
C TYR A 163 11.20 -3.47 20.92
N LEU A 164 11.19 -2.50 21.85
CA LEU A 164 12.28 -2.26 22.80
C LEU A 164 12.56 -3.45 23.72
N LYS A 165 11.58 -4.33 23.97
CA LYS A 165 11.78 -5.52 24.81
C LYS A 165 12.74 -6.52 24.16
N ALA A 166 12.66 -6.67 22.83
CA ALA A 166 13.54 -7.53 22.06
C ALA A 166 14.81 -6.79 21.60
N ARG A 167 14.73 -5.46 21.41
CA ARG A 167 15.80 -4.61 20.88
C ARG A 167 16.03 -3.41 21.82
N PRO A 168 16.67 -3.61 22.99
CA PRO A 168 16.80 -2.59 24.02
C PRO A 168 17.69 -1.40 23.64
N ASN A 169 18.52 -1.54 22.60
CA ASN A 169 19.37 -0.46 22.09
C ASN A 169 18.65 0.46 21.08
N ALA A 170 17.43 0.11 20.67
CA ALA A 170 16.62 0.98 19.84
C ALA A 170 16.03 2.13 20.69
N GLU A 171 15.68 3.23 20.03
CA GLU A 171 15.04 4.37 20.64
C GLU A 171 13.54 4.35 20.34
N TYR A 172 12.71 4.76 21.29
CA TYR A 172 11.30 5.06 21.05
C TYR A 172 11.04 6.54 21.27
N ARG A 173 10.40 7.18 20.28
CA ARG A 173 10.03 8.59 20.31
C ARG A 173 8.50 8.69 20.28
N GLU A 174 7.92 9.23 21.34
CA GLU A 174 6.47 9.39 21.44
C GLU A 174 5.95 10.43 20.44
N SER A 175 4.78 10.17 19.87
CA SER A 175 4.09 11.15 19.03
C SER A 175 3.79 12.40 19.85
N CYS A 176 4.15 13.57 19.33
CA CYS A 176 3.92 14.84 20.00
C CYS A 176 2.79 15.59 19.27
N CYS A 177 1.74 15.99 20.00
CA CYS A 177 0.58 16.68 19.43
C CYS A 177 -0.06 15.96 18.23
N GLY A 178 -0.10 14.62 18.28
CA GLY A 178 -0.65 13.79 17.19
C GLY A 178 0.26 13.62 15.97
N LYS A 179 1.48 14.17 16.00
CA LYS A 179 2.47 14.04 14.93
C LYS A 179 3.57 13.05 15.29
N SER A 180 3.94 12.21 14.32
CA SER A 180 5.05 11.29 14.46
C SER A 180 6.38 12.04 14.36
N GLN A 181 7.34 11.72 15.25
CA GLN A 181 8.71 12.26 15.20
C GLN A 181 9.62 11.50 14.22
N ILE A 182 9.06 10.58 13.43
CA ILE A 182 9.81 9.75 12.49
C ILE A 182 10.53 10.58 11.42
N PHE A 183 9.97 11.71 11.01
CA PHE A 183 10.56 12.60 10.00
C PHE A 183 11.75 13.42 10.52
N ASP A 184 12.00 13.41 11.82
CA ASP A 184 13.21 13.99 12.42
C ASP A 184 14.44 13.05 12.29
N ILE A 185 14.23 11.81 11.83
CA ILE A 185 15.28 10.82 11.63
C ILE A 185 15.88 10.97 10.22
N LYS A 186 17.21 10.99 10.15
CA LYS A 186 17.94 11.05 8.88
C LYS A 186 17.75 9.78 8.06
N ALA A 187 17.31 9.91 6.81
CA ALA A 187 17.25 8.81 5.86
C ALA A 187 17.36 9.27 4.41
N ASP A 188 17.83 8.37 3.55
CA ASP A 188 17.92 8.56 2.10
C ASP A 188 16.55 8.47 1.40
N ILE A 189 15.68 7.59 1.91
CA ILE A 189 14.38 7.26 1.32
C ILE A 189 13.30 7.28 2.41
N VAL A 190 12.14 7.86 2.10
CA VAL A 190 10.98 7.93 3.00
C VAL A 190 9.79 7.23 2.36
N LEU A 191 9.19 6.26 3.07
CA LEU A 191 8.03 5.50 2.61
C LEU A 191 6.83 5.78 3.54
N PRO A 192 5.98 6.79 3.24
CA PRO A 192 4.79 7.03 4.02
C PRO A 192 3.71 5.95 3.76
N CYS A 193 3.42 5.14 4.76
CA CYS A 193 2.56 3.96 4.69
C CYS A 193 1.52 3.89 5.82
N ALA A 194 1.24 5.01 6.53
CA ALA A 194 0.32 5.00 7.66
C ALA A 194 -1.09 5.50 7.32
N THR A 195 -1.24 6.78 6.99
CA THR A 195 -2.55 7.44 6.83
C THR A 195 -2.49 8.58 5.82
N GLN A 196 -3.66 9.02 5.36
CA GLN A 196 -3.79 10.24 4.57
C GLN A 196 -3.26 11.47 5.32
N ASN A 197 -2.67 12.42 4.59
CA ASN A 197 -2.17 13.70 5.09
C ASN A 197 -1.21 13.61 6.30
N GLU A 198 -0.40 12.54 6.39
CA GLU A 198 0.62 12.40 7.43
C GLU A 198 1.88 13.25 7.17
N ILE A 199 2.13 13.68 5.92
CA ILE A 199 3.21 14.60 5.55
C ILE A 199 2.61 15.94 5.14
N GLY A 200 2.74 16.94 6.02
CA GLY A 200 2.50 18.34 5.69
C GLY A 200 3.78 19.05 5.21
N LEU A 201 3.67 20.36 4.96
CA LEU A 201 4.80 21.18 4.50
C LEU A 201 5.99 21.16 5.46
N GLU A 202 5.73 21.18 6.78
CA GLU A 202 6.81 21.19 7.78
C GLU A 202 7.55 19.85 7.84
N GLU A 203 6.82 18.74 7.72
CA GLU A 203 7.42 17.41 7.62
C GLU A 203 8.22 17.27 6.31
N ALA A 204 7.71 17.80 5.19
CA ALA A 204 8.42 17.82 3.91
C ALA A 204 9.75 18.60 3.98
N LYS A 205 9.76 19.76 4.64
CA LYS A 205 10.99 20.54 4.90
C LYS A 205 12.01 19.74 5.70
N LYS A 206 11.57 19.04 6.75
CA LYS A 206 12.45 18.17 7.57
C LYS A 206 13.05 17.03 6.75
N ILE A 207 12.22 16.35 5.96
CA ILE A 207 12.64 15.24 5.07
C ILE A 207 13.74 15.71 4.10
N VAL A 208 13.55 16.85 3.44
CA VAL A 208 14.53 17.43 2.53
C VAL A 208 15.80 17.88 3.28
N ALA A 209 15.65 18.56 4.42
CA ALA A 209 16.78 19.02 5.24
C ALA A 209 17.63 17.86 5.79
N ASN A 210 17.01 16.71 6.03
CA ASN A 210 17.67 15.48 6.44
C ASN A 210 18.37 14.75 5.28
N GLY A 211 18.26 15.24 4.05
CA GLY A 211 18.98 14.72 2.89
C GLY A 211 18.32 13.54 2.21
N ALA A 212 17.02 13.31 2.45
CA ALA A 212 16.27 12.36 1.64
C ALA A 212 16.29 12.81 0.17
N PHE A 213 16.40 11.86 -0.76
CA PHE A 213 16.35 12.14 -2.19
C PHE A 213 15.15 11.48 -2.88
N ALA A 214 14.42 10.60 -2.18
CA ALA A 214 13.25 9.94 -2.72
C ALA A 214 12.15 9.74 -1.67
N VAL A 215 10.91 9.89 -2.11
CA VAL A 215 9.69 9.65 -1.32
C VAL A 215 8.78 8.73 -2.11
N GLY A 216 8.28 7.66 -1.50
CA GLY A 216 7.36 6.72 -2.14
C GLY A 216 6.11 6.44 -1.34
N GLU A 217 4.96 6.87 -1.85
CA GLU A 217 3.70 6.80 -1.12
C GLU A 217 3.09 5.39 -1.13
N GLY A 218 3.09 4.73 0.02
CA GLY A 218 2.39 3.44 0.22
C GLY A 218 0.95 3.60 0.70
N ALA A 219 0.67 4.63 1.49
CA ALA A 219 -0.70 4.98 1.90
C ALA A 219 -1.45 5.72 0.78
N ASN A 220 -2.76 5.88 0.94
CA ASN A 220 -3.58 6.71 0.04
C ASN A 220 -3.46 8.19 0.42
N MET A 221 -2.86 8.99 -0.47
CA MET A 221 -2.64 10.44 -0.30
C MET A 221 -1.98 10.82 1.06
N PRO A 222 -0.81 10.25 1.41
CA PRO A 222 -0.15 10.59 2.67
C PRO A 222 0.43 12.00 2.68
N SER A 223 0.79 12.57 1.53
CA SER A 223 1.36 13.92 1.45
C SER A 223 0.29 14.95 1.07
N THR A 224 0.29 16.11 1.73
CA THR A 224 -0.55 17.24 1.29
C THR A 224 -0.03 17.84 -0.03
N ASN A 225 -0.86 18.60 -0.74
CA ASN A 225 -0.46 19.23 -1.99
C ASN A 225 0.75 20.17 -1.82
N GLU A 226 0.83 20.86 -0.69
CA GLU A 226 1.96 21.74 -0.34
C GLU A 226 3.25 20.94 -0.13
N ALA A 227 3.17 19.78 0.53
CA ALA A 227 4.30 18.88 0.71
C ALA A 227 4.79 18.32 -0.64
N ILE A 228 3.87 17.85 -1.47
CA ILE A 228 4.18 17.34 -2.82
C ILE A 228 4.87 18.41 -3.66
N LYS A 229 4.31 19.63 -3.70
CA LYS A 229 4.91 20.74 -4.42
C LYS A 229 6.33 21.02 -3.92
N TYR A 230 6.50 21.09 -2.60
CA TYR A 230 7.81 21.31 -1.98
C TYR A 230 8.82 20.22 -2.35
N PHE A 231 8.41 18.94 -2.37
CA PHE A 231 9.26 17.83 -2.80
C PHE A 231 9.72 17.99 -4.26
N LEU A 232 8.79 18.30 -5.18
CA LEU A 232 9.10 18.49 -6.59
C LEU A 232 10.04 19.68 -6.81
N ASP A 233 9.76 20.81 -6.15
CA ASP A 233 10.57 22.04 -6.24
C ASP A 233 12.01 21.83 -5.71
N ASN A 234 12.21 20.86 -4.80
CA ASN A 234 13.52 20.51 -4.22
C ASN A 234 14.16 19.26 -4.87
N GLY A 235 13.64 18.78 -6.00
CA GLY A 235 14.25 17.69 -6.76
C GLY A 235 14.16 16.30 -6.11
N ILE A 236 13.22 16.10 -5.18
CA ILE A 236 12.92 14.78 -4.63
C ILE A 236 12.31 13.91 -5.73
N LEU A 237 12.83 12.68 -5.87
CA LEU A 237 12.20 11.65 -6.68
C LEU A 237 10.93 11.17 -5.98
N PHE A 238 9.79 11.63 -6.48
CA PHE A 238 8.49 11.41 -5.85
C PHE A 238 7.70 10.32 -6.59
N ALA A 239 7.46 9.20 -5.92
CA ALA A 239 6.60 8.12 -6.39
C ALA A 239 5.17 8.30 -5.84
N PRO A 240 4.19 8.69 -6.69
CA PRO A 240 2.86 9.09 -6.25
C PRO A 240 2.01 7.89 -5.84
N ALA A 241 1.13 8.05 -4.84
CA ALA A 241 0.33 6.96 -4.26
C ALA A 241 -0.38 6.12 -5.32
N LYS A 242 -1.12 6.77 -6.24
CA LYS A 242 -1.92 6.09 -7.28
C LYS A 242 -1.13 5.14 -8.18
N ALA A 243 0.19 5.30 -8.28
CA ALA A 243 1.07 4.46 -9.07
C ALA A 243 1.88 3.51 -8.17
N ALA A 244 2.47 4.03 -7.10
CA ALA A 244 3.39 3.29 -6.24
C ALA A 244 2.66 2.21 -5.41
N ASN A 245 1.49 2.51 -4.86
CA ASN A 245 0.72 1.56 -4.05
C ASN A 245 -0.26 0.69 -4.87
N ALA A 246 -0.24 0.83 -6.20
CA ALA A 246 -1.16 0.13 -7.11
C ALA A 246 -0.99 -1.40 -7.09
N GLY A 247 0.06 -1.92 -6.47
CA GLY A 247 0.28 -3.36 -6.33
C GLY A 247 -0.89 -4.09 -5.67
N GLY A 248 -1.54 -3.47 -4.68
CA GLY A 248 -2.72 -4.06 -4.02
C GLY A 248 -3.89 -4.30 -4.99
N VAL A 249 -4.25 -3.28 -5.79
CA VAL A 249 -5.32 -3.40 -6.79
C VAL A 249 -4.91 -4.28 -7.97
N ALA A 250 -3.64 -4.24 -8.37
CA ALA A 250 -3.09 -5.13 -9.39
C ALA A 250 -3.24 -6.60 -8.98
N THR A 251 -2.87 -6.97 -7.76
CA THR A 251 -3.05 -8.34 -7.26
C THR A 251 -4.52 -8.70 -7.05
N SER A 252 -5.40 -7.74 -6.75
CA SER A 252 -6.85 -7.98 -6.79
C SER A 252 -7.33 -8.35 -8.20
N ALA A 253 -6.86 -7.66 -9.25
CA ALA A 253 -7.18 -8.05 -10.63
C ALA A 253 -6.57 -9.41 -11.03
N LEU A 254 -5.41 -9.77 -10.49
CA LEU A 254 -4.84 -11.12 -10.63
C LEU A 254 -5.69 -12.17 -9.91
N GLU A 255 -6.27 -11.86 -8.75
CA GLU A 255 -7.23 -12.73 -8.05
C GLU A 255 -8.49 -12.96 -8.89
N MET A 256 -9.04 -11.89 -9.49
CA MET A 256 -10.17 -11.98 -10.42
C MET A 256 -9.82 -12.88 -11.61
N SER A 257 -8.64 -12.69 -12.21
CA SER A 257 -8.18 -13.53 -13.33
C SER A 257 -8.10 -15.01 -12.95
N GLN A 258 -7.52 -15.33 -11.78
CA GLN A 258 -7.46 -16.69 -11.24
C GLN A 258 -8.85 -17.29 -11.02
N ASN A 259 -9.80 -16.48 -10.55
CA ASN A 259 -11.18 -16.92 -10.34
C ASN A 259 -11.91 -17.20 -11.66
N SER A 260 -11.76 -16.34 -12.67
CA SER A 260 -12.33 -16.57 -14.00
C SER A 260 -11.74 -17.82 -14.67
N MET A 261 -10.43 -18.06 -14.52
CA MET A 261 -9.77 -19.27 -15.03
C MET A 261 -10.03 -20.52 -14.17
N ARG A 262 -10.52 -20.34 -12.94
CA ARG A 262 -10.62 -21.39 -11.91
C ARG A 262 -9.28 -22.10 -11.66
N TYR A 263 -8.20 -21.33 -11.67
CA TYR A 263 -6.84 -21.82 -11.52
C TYR A 263 -6.06 -20.94 -10.55
N SER A 264 -5.39 -21.56 -9.58
CA SER A 264 -4.58 -20.85 -8.60
C SER A 264 -3.12 -20.84 -9.02
N TRP A 265 -2.51 -19.66 -9.03
CA TRP A 265 -1.08 -19.50 -9.27
C TRP A 265 -0.27 -19.73 -8.01
N THR A 266 0.99 -20.12 -8.18
CA THR A 266 1.98 -20.13 -7.10
C THR A 266 2.36 -18.71 -6.67
N SER A 267 2.93 -18.57 -5.47
CA SER A 267 3.41 -17.26 -4.99
C SER A 267 4.42 -16.62 -5.94
N GLU A 268 5.32 -17.41 -6.54
CA GLU A 268 6.32 -16.93 -7.49
C GLU A 268 5.67 -16.39 -8.77
N GLU A 269 4.67 -17.09 -9.31
CA GLU A 269 3.94 -16.63 -10.50
C GLU A 269 3.18 -15.33 -10.23
N VAL A 270 2.51 -15.21 -9.08
CA VAL A 270 1.79 -13.98 -8.71
C VAL A 270 2.78 -12.83 -8.51
N ASP A 271 3.88 -13.06 -7.80
CA ASP A 271 4.89 -12.03 -7.53
C ASP A 271 5.57 -11.55 -8.82
N LYS A 272 5.92 -12.47 -9.73
CA LYS A 272 6.49 -12.12 -11.04
C LYS A 272 5.53 -11.30 -11.89
N LYS A 273 4.23 -11.63 -11.86
CA LYS A 273 3.20 -10.84 -12.56
C LYS A 273 3.03 -9.46 -11.91
N LEU A 274 3.03 -9.39 -10.58
CA LEU A 274 2.97 -8.13 -9.85
C LEU A 274 4.17 -7.23 -10.19
N ASP A 275 5.40 -7.74 -10.14
CA ASP A 275 6.60 -6.99 -10.52
C ASP A 275 6.47 -6.45 -11.95
N ALA A 276 6.13 -7.31 -12.92
CA ALA A 276 5.93 -6.90 -14.31
C ALA A 276 4.86 -5.79 -14.47
N ILE A 277 3.76 -5.86 -13.72
CA ILE A 277 2.74 -4.80 -13.71
C ILE A 277 3.31 -3.49 -13.18
N MET A 278 4.03 -3.52 -12.06
CA MET A 278 4.59 -2.31 -11.46
C MET A 278 5.68 -1.67 -12.32
N VAL A 279 6.52 -2.48 -12.98
CA VAL A 279 7.49 -2.02 -13.99
C VAL A 279 6.77 -1.30 -15.14
N ASN A 280 5.66 -1.88 -15.64
CA ASN A 280 4.87 -1.26 -16.70
C ASN A 280 4.18 0.04 -16.24
N ILE A 281 3.68 0.09 -14.99
CA ILE A 281 3.12 1.31 -14.42
C ILE A 281 4.19 2.41 -14.36
N PHE A 282 5.38 2.10 -13.86
CA PHE A 282 6.48 3.07 -13.82
C PHE A 282 6.85 3.54 -15.24
N LYS A 283 7.05 2.62 -16.18
CA LYS A 283 7.37 2.93 -17.58
C LYS A 283 6.33 3.86 -18.19
N THR A 284 5.04 3.57 -17.99
CA THR A 284 3.92 4.39 -18.47
C THR A 284 3.97 5.80 -17.87
N CYS A 285 4.25 5.92 -16.58
CA CYS A 285 4.39 7.23 -15.91
C CYS A 285 5.59 8.01 -16.47
N GLN A 286 6.74 7.34 -16.66
CA GLN A 286 7.95 7.95 -17.21
C GLN A 286 7.75 8.43 -18.64
N GLU A 287 7.14 7.61 -19.50
CA GLU A 287 6.86 7.94 -20.89
C GLU A 287 5.92 9.14 -21.00
N ALA A 288 4.81 9.14 -20.25
CA ALA A 288 3.88 10.27 -20.22
C ALA A 288 4.52 11.55 -19.67
N ALA A 289 5.29 11.46 -18.59
CA ALA A 289 6.00 12.62 -18.05
C ALA A 289 7.00 13.20 -19.07
N LYS A 290 7.72 12.35 -19.80
CA LYS A 290 8.65 12.76 -20.84
C LYS A 290 7.95 13.38 -22.05
N GLU A 291 6.91 12.72 -22.57
CA GLU A 291 6.15 13.15 -23.74
C GLU A 291 5.54 14.54 -23.55
N TYR A 292 5.00 14.81 -22.36
CA TYR A 292 4.36 16.08 -22.03
C TYR A 292 5.31 17.12 -21.38
N GLY A 293 6.63 16.89 -21.42
CA GLY A 293 7.63 17.89 -21.00
C GLY A 293 7.78 18.07 -19.48
N PHE A 294 7.36 17.09 -18.67
CA PHE A 294 7.44 17.10 -17.20
C PHE A 294 8.67 16.37 -16.64
N GLY A 295 9.52 15.77 -17.48
CA GLY A 295 10.79 15.18 -17.07
C GLY A 295 10.63 14.07 -16.03
N THR A 296 11.18 14.27 -14.83
CA THR A 296 11.13 13.32 -13.70
C THR A 296 9.91 13.50 -12.79
N ASN A 297 8.95 14.36 -13.16
CA ASN A 297 7.70 14.51 -12.41
C ASN A 297 6.74 13.35 -12.73
N TYR A 298 6.97 12.21 -12.08
CA TYR A 298 6.16 11.00 -12.22
C TYR A 298 4.72 11.16 -11.73
N LEU A 299 4.43 12.15 -10.88
CA LEU A 299 3.06 12.50 -10.49
C LEU A 299 2.25 13.01 -11.69
N ALA A 300 2.82 13.93 -12.47
CA ALA A 300 2.21 14.39 -13.72
C ALA A 300 2.04 13.23 -14.70
N GLY A 301 3.09 12.42 -14.89
CA GLY A 301 3.04 11.23 -15.74
C GLY A 301 1.92 10.25 -15.37
N ALA A 302 1.79 9.93 -14.07
CA ALA A 302 0.73 9.05 -13.58
C ALA A 302 -0.68 9.62 -13.81
N ASN A 303 -0.86 10.93 -13.60
CA ASN A 303 -2.14 11.61 -13.86
C ASN A 303 -2.50 11.57 -15.34
N ILE A 304 -1.56 11.94 -16.20
CA ILE A 304 -1.77 12.04 -17.65
C ILE A 304 -2.09 10.66 -18.21
N ALA A 305 -1.26 9.65 -17.93
CA ALA A 305 -1.46 8.32 -18.48
C ALA A 305 -2.77 7.67 -17.98
N GLY A 306 -3.07 7.80 -16.69
CA GLY A 306 -4.31 7.30 -16.12
C GLY A 306 -5.53 7.97 -16.76
N PHE A 307 -5.51 9.29 -16.86
CA PHE A 307 -6.59 10.07 -17.46
C PHE A 307 -6.80 9.72 -18.94
N LEU A 308 -5.73 9.73 -19.75
CA LEU A 308 -5.83 9.47 -21.20
C LEU A 308 -6.40 8.09 -21.50
N LYS A 309 -6.01 7.06 -20.74
CA LYS A 309 -6.54 5.70 -20.93
C LYS A 309 -8.06 5.67 -20.73
N VAL A 310 -8.57 6.33 -19.68
CA VAL A 310 -10.01 6.40 -19.39
C VAL A 310 -10.72 7.28 -20.41
N ALA A 311 -10.21 8.48 -20.68
CA ALA A 311 -10.81 9.43 -21.60
C ALA A 311 -10.93 8.83 -23.03
N ASN A 312 -9.88 8.17 -23.51
CA ASN A 312 -9.92 7.53 -24.83
C ASN A 312 -10.94 6.39 -24.90
N ALA A 313 -11.07 5.59 -23.83
CA ALA A 313 -12.10 4.56 -23.75
C ALA A 313 -13.51 5.16 -23.73
N MET A 314 -13.74 6.20 -22.93
CA MET A 314 -15.04 6.91 -22.89
C MET A 314 -15.41 7.49 -24.26
N MET A 315 -14.45 8.11 -24.96
CA MET A 315 -14.68 8.63 -26.32
C MET A 315 -15.03 7.53 -27.31
N ALA A 316 -14.42 6.35 -27.19
CA ALA A 316 -14.73 5.19 -28.04
C ALA A 316 -16.10 4.58 -27.74
N HIS A 317 -16.58 4.66 -26.50
CA HIS A 317 -17.90 4.16 -26.10
C HIS A 317 -19.06 5.07 -26.51
N GLY A 318 -18.78 6.35 -26.82
CA GLY A 318 -19.81 7.34 -27.16
C GLY A 318 -20.51 7.92 -25.92
N ILE A 319 -21.69 8.51 -26.12
CA ILE A 319 -22.49 9.12 -25.05
C ILE A 319 -23.39 8.04 -24.45
N VAL A 320 -22.98 7.48 -23.31
CA VAL A 320 -23.68 6.42 -22.55
C VAL A 320 -23.89 6.81 -21.10
#